data_AF-A0A9X6TGF9-F1
#
_entry.id   AF-A0A9X6TGF9-F1
#
_cell.length_a   1.000
_cell.length_b   1.000
_cell.length_c   1.000
_cell.angle_alpha   90.00
_cell.angle_beta   90.00
_cell.angle_gamma   90.00
#
_symmetry.space_group_name_H-M   'P 1'
#
loop_
_entity.id
_entity.type
_entity.pdbx_description
1 polymer ?
#
loop_
_entity_poly.entity_id
_entity_poly.type
_entity_poly.pdbx_seq_one_letter_code
_entity_poly.pdbx_strand_id
1 'polypeptide(L)'
;GTAITHVPGSTDIMLAPNQSYYIAYEATSNIEAGGNAQLEFQLNGVLVSGTQSSVSGLGSLPTTASFSLSSNSVINTGAGSNILTLNNTSGGARNITGANITVVKLA
;
A
#
# COMPACT_ATOMS: atom_id res chain seq x y z
N GLY A 1 -20.61 8.05 3.57
CA GLY A 1 -20.96 6.92 4.45
C GLY A 1 -19.82 6.67 5.43
N THR A 2 -20.07 5.99 6.55
CA THR A 2 -19.07 5.77 7.62
C THR A 2 -18.19 4.53 7.43
N ALA A 3 -18.36 3.81 6.30
CA ALA A 3 -17.69 2.54 6.06
C ALA A 3 -16.20 2.66 5.72
N ILE A 4 -15.78 3.82 5.22
CA ILE A 4 -14.39 4.13 4.86
C ILE A 4 -14.15 5.54 5.36
N THR A 5 -13.16 5.73 6.22
CA THR A 5 -12.77 7.06 6.71
C THR A 5 -11.26 7.21 6.68
N HIS A 6 -10.81 8.44 6.45
CA HIS A 6 -9.39 8.83 6.44
C HIS A 6 -9.29 10.23 7.03
N VAL A 7 -8.27 10.46 7.84
CA VAL A 7 -7.95 11.79 8.37
C VAL A 7 -6.77 12.33 7.59
N PRO A 8 -6.88 13.52 6.95
CA PRO A 8 -5.77 14.14 6.25
C PRO A 8 -4.51 14.22 7.11
N GLY A 9 -3.37 13.80 6.56
CA GLY A 9 -2.09 13.71 7.27
C GLY A 9 -1.86 12.39 8.03
N SER A 10 -2.88 11.53 8.17
CA SER A 10 -2.71 10.17 8.68
C SER A 10 -2.36 9.19 7.56
N THR A 11 -1.61 8.15 7.90
CA THR A 11 -1.39 6.96 7.06
C THR A 11 -2.58 6.02 7.04
N ASP A 12 -3.48 6.17 8.02
CA ASP A 12 -4.45 5.15 8.36
C ASP A 12 -5.74 5.34 7.55
N ILE A 13 -6.24 4.26 6.95
CA ILE A 13 -7.55 4.18 6.32
C ILE A 13 -8.41 3.23 7.15
N MET A 14 -9.49 3.76 7.72
CA MET A 14 -10.33 3.07 8.69
C MET A 14 -11.48 2.42 7.94
N LEU A 15 -11.58 1.11 8.08
CA LEU A 15 -12.60 0.28 7.46
C LEU A 15 -13.60 -0.17 8.52
N ALA A 16 -14.88 -0.16 8.18
CA ALA A 16 -15.92 -0.66 9.07
C ALA A 16 -15.78 -2.18 9.31
N PRO A 17 -16.20 -2.68 10.49
CA PRO A 17 -16.12 -4.09 10.83
C PRO A 17 -17.12 -4.94 10.03
N ASN A 18 -16.76 -6.21 9.83
CA ASN A 18 -17.59 -7.24 9.18
C ASN A 18 -18.08 -6.85 7.77
N GLN A 19 -17.20 -6.28 6.96
CA GLN A 19 -17.48 -5.88 5.58
C GLN A 19 -16.45 -6.50 4.63
N SER A 20 -16.78 -6.52 3.34
CA SER A 20 -15.85 -6.88 2.28
C SER A 20 -15.43 -5.65 1.48
N TYR A 21 -14.14 -5.52 1.20
CA TYR A 21 -13.58 -4.40 0.43
C TYR A 21 -12.69 -4.88 -0.70
N TYR A 22 -12.80 -4.24 -1.86
CA TYR A 22 -11.74 -4.23 -2.87
C TYR A 22 -10.76 -3.10 -2.53
N ILE A 23 -9.47 -3.43 -2.49
CA ILE A 23 -8.38 -2.49 -2.26
C ILE A 23 -7.41 -2.55 -3.42
N ALA A 24 -6.90 -1.40 -3.84
CA ALA A 24 -5.84 -1.31 -4.85
C ALA A 24 -4.93 -0.12 -4.57
N TYR A 25 -3.67 -0.24 -4.93
CA TYR A 25 -2.76 0.89 -5.00
C TYR A 25 -2.02 0.92 -6.33
N GLU A 26 -1.63 2.13 -6.71
CA GLU A 26 -0.61 2.42 -7.71
C GLU A 26 0.26 3.53 -7.17
N ALA A 27 1.57 3.33 -7.18
CA ALA A 27 2.52 4.30 -6.66
C ALA A 27 3.82 4.26 -7.46
N THR A 28 4.47 5.40 -7.62
CA THR A 28 5.79 5.47 -8.24
C THR A 28 6.85 5.61 -7.16
N SER A 29 7.83 4.71 -7.15
CA SER A 29 8.99 4.81 -6.26
C SER A 29 10.22 5.23 -7.06
N ASN A 30 10.88 6.29 -6.62
CA ASN A 30 12.25 6.54 -7.06
C ASN A 30 13.18 5.57 -6.35
N ILE A 31 14.10 4.97 -7.09
CA ILE A 31 15.04 4.01 -6.54
C ILE A 31 16.34 4.75 -6.28
N GLU A 32 16.54 5.12 -5.02
CA GLU A 32 17.78 5.70 -4.53
C GLU A 32 18.92 4.67 -4.58
N ALA A 33 20.12 5.04 -4.13
CA ALA A 33 21.27 4.13 -4.09
C ALA A 33 20.92 2.86 -3.29
N GLY A 34 20.84 1.71 -3.97
CA GLY A 34 20.41 0.44 -3.38
C GLY A 34 19.52 -0.43 -4.28
N GLY A 35 18.90 0.14 -5.32
CA GLY A 35 18.38 -0.64 -6.45
C GLY A 35 17.10 -1.47 -6.18
N ASN A 36 16.38 -1.22 -5.08
CA ASN A 36 15.12 -1.91 -4.78
C ASN A 36 14.01 -0.98 -4.25
N ALA A 37 12.76 -1.32 -4.53
CA ALA A 37 11.57 -0.71 -3.94
C ALA A 37 10.52 -1.79 -3.69
N GLN A 38 9.73 -1.63 -2.64
CA GLN A 38 8.74 -2.62 -2.24
C GLN A 38 7.61 -1.94 -1.46
N LEU A 39 6.39 -2.17 -1.89
CA LEU A 39 5.17 -1.68 -1.25
C LEU A 39 4.21 -2.84 -1.01
N GLU A 40 3.40 -2.73 0.03
CA GLU A 40 2.35 -3.69 0.35
C GLU A 40 1.21 -3.05 1.14
N PHE A 41 0.01 -3.60 1.04
CA PHE A 41 -1.04 -3.28 2.00
C PHE A 41 -0.85 -4.10 3.27
N GLN A 42 -1.07 -3.46 4.40
CA GLN A 42 -1.24 -4.14 5.68
C GLN A 42 -2.60 -3.81 6.28
N LEU A 43 -3.29 -4.84 6.76
CA LEU A 43 -4.49 -4.72 7.56
C LEU A 43 -4.12 -5.00 9.02
N ASN A 44 -4.31 -4.02 9.89
CA ASN A 44 -3.91 -4.09 11.30
C ASN A 44 -2.43 -4.47 11.49
N GLY A 45 -1.55 -3.95 10.64
CA GLY A 45 -0.10 -4.24 10.67
C GLY A 45 0.30 -5.60 10.09
N VAL A 46 -0.63 -6.37 9.52
CA VAL A 46 -0.36 -7.67 8.89
C VAL A 46 -0.50 -7.55 7.38
N LEU A 47 0.48 -8.07 6.63
CA LEU A 47 0.44 -8.12 5.17
C LEU A 47 -0.89 -8.69 4.65
N VAL A 48 -1.54 -7.94 3.78
CA VAL A 48 -2.63 -8.47 2.95
C VAL A 48 -2.02 -9.30 1.83
N SER A 49 -2.27 -10.61 1.87
CA SER A 49 -1.73 -11.54 0.88
C SER A 49 -2.01 -11.11 -0.55
N GLY A 50 -0.99 -11.24 -1.42
CA GLY A 50 -1.05 -10.84 -2.83
C GLY A 50 -0.83 -9.34 -3.10
N THR A 51 -0.77 -8.50 -2.07
CA THR A 51 -0.63 -7.04 -2.27
C THR A 51 0.80 -6.54 -2.31
N GLN A 52 1.78 -7.37 -1.97
CA GLN A 52 3.18 -6.98 -2.04
C GLN A 52 3.63 -6.88 -3.51
N SER A 53 4.15 -5.72 -3.89
CA SER A 53 4.79 -5.47 -5.18
C SER A 53 6.22 -5.04 -4.91
N SER A 54 7.18 -5.62 -5.63
CA SER A 54 8.60 -5.32 -5.44
C SER A 54 9.34 -5.25 -6.77
N VAL A 55 10.37 -4.42 -6.78
CA VAL A 55 11.41 -4.39 -7.80
C VAL A 55 12.75 -4.47 -7.08
N SER A 56 13.62 -5.36 -7.52
CA SER A 56 14.92 -5.60 -6.90
C SER A 56 15.92 -6.11 -7.94
N GLY A 57 17.21 -6.15 -7.57
CA GLY A 57 18.26 -6.70 -8.45
C GLY A 57 18.56 -5.82 -9.66
N LEU A 58 18.21 -4.53 -9.62
CA LEU A 58 18.32 -3.62 -10.76
C LEU A 58 19.74 -3.08 -11.01
N GLY A 59 20.71 -3.44 -10.16
CA GLY A 59 22.08 -2.95 -10.26
C GLY A 59 22.19 -1.45 -10.00
N SER A 60 23.20 -0.81 -10.61
CA SER A 60 23.40 0.64 -10.52
C SER A 60 22.51 1.35 -11.52
N LEU A 61 21.45 1.99 -11.04
CA LEU A 61 20.59 2.86 -11.85
C LEU A 61 20.89 4.34 -11.59
N PRO A 62 20.58 5.24 -12.53
CA PRO A 62 20.55 6.67 -12.26
C PRO A 62 19.58 6.98 -11.12
N THR A 63 19.88 8.00 -10.30
CA THR A 63 19.02 8.43 -9.19
C THR A 63 17.65 8.96 -9.64
N THR A 64 17.48 9.20 -10.94
CA THR A 64 16.21 9.58 -11.58
C THR A 64 15.37 8.38 -12.00
N ALA A 65 15.85 7.15 -11.82
CA ALA A 65 15.09 5.96 -12.16
C ALA A 65 13.90 5.77 -11.21
N SER A 66 12.72 5.60 -11.81
CA SER A 66 11.46 5.46 -11.11
C SER A 66 10.70 4.24 -11.60
N PHE A 67 10.04 3.53 -10.68
CA PHE A 67 9.30 2.31 -10.99
C PHE A 67 7.89 2.41 -10.44
N SER A 68 6.92 1.97 -11.24
CA SER A 68 5.54 1.84 -10.78
C SER A 68 5.38 0.53 -10.03
N LEU A 69 4.79 0.62 -8.85
CA LEU A 69 4.42 -0.48 -7.98
C LEU A 69 2.91 -0.41 -7.81
N SER A 70 2.23 -1.49 -8.17
CA SER A 70 0.80 -1.61 -8.04
C SER A 70 0.41 -3.02 -7.63
N SER A 71 -0.70 -3.11 -6.90
CA SER A 71 -1.38 -4.38 -6.62
C SER A 71 -2.82 -4.11 -6.17
N ASN A 72 -3.62 -5.16 -6.11
CA ASN A 72 -4.98 -5.14 -5.62
C ASN A 72 -5.33 -6.44 -4.90
N SER A 73 -6.37 -6.41 -4.07
CA SER A 73 -6.90 -7.58 -3.38
C SER A 73 -8.34 -7.34 -2.92
N VAL A 74 -9.04 -8.41 -2.58
CA VAL A 74 -10.31 -8.36 -1.85
C VAL A 74 -10.05 -8.83 -0.42
N ILE A 75 -10.45 -8.01 0.55
CA ILE A 75 -10.27 -8.30 1.98
C ILE A 75 -11.62 -8.35 2.69
N ASN A 76 -11.65 -9.09 3.80
CA ASN A 76 -12.75 -9.10 4.74
C ASN A 76 -12.26 -8.51 6.07
N THR A 77 -13.03 -7.58 6.63
CA THR A 77 -12.72 -6.99 7.94
C THR A 77 -13.31 -7.81 9.08
N GLY A 78 -12.61 -7.86 10.21
CA GLY A 78 -13.10 -8.50 11.42
C GLY A 78 -14.07 -7.61 12.21
N ALA A 79 -14.57 -8.11 13.34
CA ALA A 79 -15.50 -7.38 14.20
C ALA A 79 -14.89 -6.18 14.95
N GLY A 80 -13.55 -6.10 15.02
CA GLY A 80 -12.81 -5.06 15.74
C GLY A 80 -12.45 -3.84 14.88
N SER A 81 -11.39 -3.14 15.28
CA SER A 81 -10.79 -2.10 14.44
C SER A 81 -10.13 -2.72 13.21
N ASN A 82 -10.26 -2.06 12.06
CA ASN A 82 -9.67 -2.50 10.80
C ASN A 82 -8.97 -1.31 10.15
N ILE A 83 -7.66 -1.25 10.32
CA ILE A 83 -6.81 -0.17 9.85
C ILE A 83 -6.01 -0.67 8.65
N LEU A 84 -6.30 -0.12 7.48
CA LEU A 84 -5.56 -0.37 6.26
C LEU A 84 -4.47 0.69 6.10
N THR A 85 -3.25 0.25 5.81
CA THR A 85 -2.10 1.11 5.52
C THR A 85 -1.34 0.60 4.30
N LEU A 86 -0.79 1.52 3.50
CA LEU A 86 0.17 1.19 2.45
C LEU A 86 1.58 1.38 3.02
N ASN A 87 2.37 0.33 3.04
CA ASN A 87 3.66 0.31 3.72
C ASN A 87 4.81 0.11 2.75
N ASN A 88 5.90 0.84 2.97
CA ASN A 88 7.18 0.58 2.35
C ASN A 88 7.95 -0.46 3.17
N THR A 89 8.16 -1.64 2.58
CA THR A 89 8.87 -2.76 3.23
C THR A 89 10.22 -3.06 2.57
N SER A 90 10.77 -2.11 1.80
CA SER A 90 12.03 -2.26 1.07
C SER A 90 13.31 -2.25 1.93
N GLY A 91 13.19 -2.15 3.26
CA GLY A 91 14.31 -2.13 4.21
C GLY A 91 15.00 -0.77 4.37
N GLY A 92 14.48 0.29 3.74
CA GLY A 92 14.96 1.67 3.89
C GLY A 92 13.93 2.69 3.45
N ALA A 93 14.18 3.98 3.72
CA ALA A 93 13.31 5.06 3.27
C ALA A 93 13.26 5.09 1.73
N ARG A 94 12.08 5.38 1.17
CA ARG A 94 11.88 5.54 -0.27
C ARG A 94 11.08 6.79 -0.53
N ASN A 95 11.47 7.53 -1.56
CA ASN A 95 10.67 8.63 -2.07
C ASN A 95 9.57 8.05 -2.97
N ILE A 96 8.36 7.98 -2.41
CA ILE A 96 7.16 7.56 -3.13
C ILE A 96 6.45 8.80 -3.64
N THR A 97 6.28 8.89 -4.95
CA THR A 97 5.56 9.95 -5.64
C THR A 97 4.27 9.38 -6.26
N GLY A 98 3.20 10.17 -6.23
CA GLY A 98 1.94 9.80 -6.90
C GLY A 98 1.27 8.53 -6.38
N ALA A 99 1.30 8.28 -5.06
CA ALA A 99 0.57 7.14 -4.48
C ALA A 99 -0.94 7.37 -4.54
N ASN A 100 -1.63 6.54 -5.31
CA ASN A 100 -3.07 6.49 -5.43
C ASN A 100 -3.57 5.20 -4.75
N ILE A 101 -4.53 5.35 -3.85
CA ILE A 101 -5.16 4.22 -3.14
C ILE A 101 -6.66 4.24 -3.46
N THR A 102 -7.16 3.11 -3.94
CA THR A 102 -8.58 2.87 -4.19
C THR A 102 -9.11 1.89 -3.16
N VAL A 103 -10.20 2.26 -2.49
CA VAL A 103 -10.93 1.38 -1.57
C VAL A 103 -12.40 1.42 -1.93
N VAL A 104 -12.98 0.26 -2.23
CA VAL A 104 -14.38 0.12 -2.60
C VAL A 104 -15.03 -0.91 -1.67
N LYS A 105 -16.09 -0.50 -0.98
CA LYS A 105 -16.91 -1.45 -0.22
C LYS A 105 -17.73 -2.31 -1.19
N LEU A 106 -17.70 -3.63 -1.01
CA LEU A 106 -18.40 -4.60 -1.84
C LEU A 106 -19.68 -5.14 -1.18
N ALA A 107 -19.62 -5.44 0.12
CA ALA A 107 -20.73 -5.95 0.93
C ALA A 107 -20.62 -5.44 2.36
#